data_AF-A0A2I0J8A7-F1
#
_entry.id   AF-A0A2I0J8A7-F1
#
_cell.length_a   1.000
_cell.length_b   1.000
_cell.length_c   1.000
_cell.angle_alpha   90.00
_cell.angle_beta   90.00
_cell.angle_gamma   90.00
#
_symmetry.space_group_name_H-M   'P 1'
#
loop_
_entity.id
_entity.type
_entity.pdbx_description
1 polymer ?
#
loop_
_entity_poly.entity_id
_entity_poly.type
_entity_poly.pdbx_seq_one_letter_code
_entity_poly.pdbx_strand_id
1 'polypeptide(L)'
;MEATDPDHIVIVGAGIAGLTTALGLHRLGIRSLVLESSDQLRTTGFALSIWPNAWKALDALSIGDSLRRDHRSLLGYLALPTLILLPLLVFWNLELWNSGTNDLPGPVIAQA
;
A
#
# COMPACT_ATOMS: atom_id res chain seq x y z
N MET A 1 -24.25 -34.03 -17.57
CA MET A 1 -23.32 -33.68 -18.65
C MET A 1 -23.09 -32.19 -18.56
N GLU A 2 -21.87 -31.76 -18.27
CA GLU A 2 -21.20 -30.70 -19.03
C GLU A 2 -19.71 -30.78 -18.64
N ALA A 3 -18.84 -30.84 -19.63
CA ALA A 3 -17.41 -31.02 -19.43
C ALA A 3 -16.84 -29.81 -18.68
N THR A 4 -16.10 -30.05 -17.61
CA THR A 4 -15.25 -29.02 -17.01
C THR A 4 -14.19 -28.68 -18.05
N ASP A 5 -14.37 -27.56 -18.76
CA ASP A 5 -13.30 -26.98 -19.57
C ASP A 5 -12.13 -26.69 -18.61
N PRO A 6 -10.97 -27.37 -18.74
CA PRO A 6 -9.86 -27.22 -17.80
C PRO A 6 -9.30 -25.79 -17.77
N ASP A 7 -9.69 -24.94 -18.72
CA ASP A 7 -9.26 -23.55 -18.85
C ASP A 7 -10.21 -22.53 -18.18
N HIS A 8 -11.21 -22.98 -17.43
CA HIS A 8 -12.18 -22.10 -16.76
C HIS A 8 -11.78 -21.77 -15.30
N ILE A 9 -11.36 -20.52 -15.06
CA ILE A 9 -11.09 -20.02 -13.71
C ILE A 9 -12.41 -19.62 -13.03
N VAL A 10 -12.64 -20.15 -11.83
CA VAL A 10 -13.80 -19.78 -11.00
C VAL A 10 -13.33 -19.00 -9.78
N ILE A 11 -13.97 -17.86 -9.54
CA ILE A 11 -13.73 -16.96 -8.41
C ILE A 11 -14.96 -17.04 -7.52
N VAL A 12 -14.77 -17.40 -6.25
CA VAL A 12 -15.85 -17.46 -5.26
C VAL A 12 -15.79 -16.21 -4.38
N GLY A 13 -16.85 -15.39 -4.44
CA GLY A 13 -17.04 -14.12 -3.77
C GLY A 13 -16.90 -12.92 -4.73
N ALA A 14 -17.93 -12.09 -4.84
CA ALA A 14 -17.94 -10.84 -5.61
C ALA A 14 -17.61 -9.61 -4.74
N GLY A 15 -16.72 -9.79 -3.76
CA GLY A 15 -16.13 -8.69 -2.99
C GLY A 15 -15.07 -7.92 -3.79
N ILE A 16 -14.47 -6.90 -3.16
CA ILE A 16 -13.42 -6.07 -3.77
C ILE A 16 -12.30 -6.94 -4.36
N ALA A 17 -11.80 -7.92 -3.60
CA ALA A 17 -10.74 -8.82 -4.08
C ALA A 17 -11.18 -9.69 -5.26
N GLY A 18 -12.40 -10.26 -5.22
CA GLY A 18 -12.90 -11.14 -6.27
C GLY A 18 -13.14 -10.42 -7.59
N LEU A 19 -13.78 -9.25 -7.54
CA LEU A 19 -13.98 -8.40 -8.72
C LEU A 19 -12.66 -7.85 -9.27
N THR A 20 -11.73 -7.46 -8.39
CA THR A 20 -10.38 -7.03 -8.77
C THR A 20 -9.62 -8.15 -9.49
N THR A 21 -9.76 -9.39 -9.02
CA THR A 21 -9.14 -10.58 -9.62
C THR A 21 -9.75 -10.89 -10.99
N ALA A 22 -11.08 -10.88 -11.09
CA ALA A 22 -11.80 -11.08 -12.34
C ALA A 22 -11.41 -10.02 -13.38
N LEU A 23 -11.29 -8.75 -12.97
CA LEU A 23 -10.82 -7.67 -13.83
C LEU A 23 -9.38 -7.90 -14.29
N GLY A 24 -8.48 -8.32 -13.40
CA GLY A 24 -7.10 -8.66 -13.76
C GLY A 24 -7.02 -9.77 -14.81
N LEU A 25 -7.77 -10.85 -14.61
CA LEU A 25 -7.85 -11.97 -15.56
C LEU A 25 -8.45 -11.56 -16.90
N HIS A 26 -9.53 -10.80 -16.87
CA HIS A 26 -10.17 -10.27 -18.08
C HIS A 26 -9.19 -9.43 -18.91
N ARG A 27 -8.35 -8.63 -18.28
CA ARG A 27 -7.32 -7.84 -18.98
C ARG A 27 -6.18 -8.67 -19.57
N LEU A 28 -5.94 -9.86 -19.03
CA LEU A 28 -5.03 -10.85 -19.60
C LEU A 28 -5.69 -11.70 -20.68
N GLY A 29 -6.96 -11.48 -21.01
CA GLY A 29 -7.72 -12.26 -21.98
C GLY A 29 -8.18 -13.63 -21.46
N ILE A 30 -8.09 -13.85 -20.15
CA ILE A 30 -8.46 -15.11 -19.51
C ILE A 30 -9.92 -15.03 -19.04
N ARG A 31 -10.73 -16.01 -19.43
CA ARG A 31 -12.13 -16.09 -19.01
C ARG A 31 -12.22 -16.52 -17.55
N SER A 32 -13.02 -15.82 -16.76
CA SER A 32 -13.28 -16.16 -15.36
C SER A 32 -14.76 -16.03 -15.02
N LEU A 33 -15.26 -16.95 -14.20
CA LEU A 33 -16.62 -16.93 -13.65
C LEU A 33 -16.58 -16.50 -12.18
N VAL A 34 -17.32 -15.45 -11.81
CA VAL A 34 -17.45 -15.01 -10.42
C VAL A 34 -18.78 -15.50 -9.85
N LEU A 35 -18.74 -16.19 -8.72
CA LEU A 35 -19.91 -16.66 -7.98
C LEU A 35 -20.05 -15.87 -6.68
N GLU A 36 -21.25 -15.41 -6.34
CA GLU A 36 -21.54 -14.72 -5.08
C GLU A 36 -22.75 -15.36 -4.41
N SER A 37 -22.69 -15.47 -3.09
CA SER A 37 -23.76 -16.06 -2.28
C SER A 37 -24.89 -15.07 -2.03
N SER A 38 -24.57 -13.78 -1.95
CA SER A 38 -25.56 -12.72 -1.76
C SER A 38 -26.32 -12.41 -3.05
N ASP A 39 -27.64 -12.27 -2.94
CA ASP A 39 -28.51 -11.87 -4.06
C ASP A 39 -28.20 -10.46 -4.60
N GLN A 40 -27.52 -9.61 -3.81
CA GLN A 40 -27.16 -8.26 -4.20
C GLN A 40 -25.78 -7.85 -3.68
N LEU A 41 -25.05 -7.09 -4.51
CA LEU A 41 -23.81 -6.45 -4.09
C LEU A 41 -24.10 -5.36 -3.06
N ARG A 42 -23.65 -5.58 -1.82
CA ARG A 42 -23.75 -4.58 -0.75
C ARG A 42 -22.72 -3.48 -0.98
N THR A 43 -23.18 -2.28 -1.32
CA THR A 43 -22.33 -1.11 -1.57
C THR A 43 -22.16 -0.20 -0.35
N THR A 44 -22.86 -0.49 0.75
CA THR A 44 -22.89 0.37 1.95
C THR A 44 -22.33 -0.36 3.18
N GLY A 45 -21.78 0.42 4.12
CA GLY A 45 -21.34 -0.08 5.43
C GLY A 45 -19.87 -0.48 5.56
N PHE A 46 -19.01 -0.13 4.60
CA PHE A 46 -17.57 -0.32 4.71
C PHE A 46 -16.81 0.98 4.46
N ALA A 47 -15.66 1.14 5.12
CA ALA A 47 -14.69 2.19 4.85
C ALA A 47 -13.32 1.51 4.69
N LEU A 48 -12.57 1.93 3.66
CA LEU A 48 -11.27 1.35 3.33
C LEU A 48 -10.24 2.46 3.19
N SER A 49 -9.14 2.32 3.94
CA SER A 49 -7.97 3.19 3.76
C SER A 49 -7.02 2.55 2.75
N ILE A 50 -6.73 3.27 1.66
CA ILE A 50 -5.81 2.80 0.61
C ILE A 50 -4.43 3.41 0.84
N TRP A 51 -3.44 2.53 1.05
CA TRP A 51 -2.03 2.90 1.16
C TRP A 51 -1.39 3.14 -0.22
N PRO A 52 -0.26 3.86 -0.31
CA PRO A 52 0.37 4.20 -1.60
C PRO A 52 0.72 2.98 -2.48
N ASN A 53 1.07 1.84 -1.89
CA ASN A 53 1.34 0.60 -2.62
C ASN A 53 0.06 0.00 -3.25
N ALA A 54 -1.06 0.05 -2.53
CA ALA A 54 -2.36 -0.39 -3.03
C ALA A 54 -2.84 0.52 -4.16
N TRP A 55 -2.60 1.84 -4.09
CA TRP A 55 -2.83 2.75 -5.22
C TRP A 55 -2.08 2.32 -6.49
N LYS A 56 -0.80 1.94 -6.38
CA LYS A 56 -0.04 1.44 -7.54
C LYS A 56 -0.64 0.17 -8.15
N ALA A 57 -1.17 -0.73 -7.31
CA ALA A 57 -1.86 -1.94 -7.80
C ALA A 57 -3.17 -1.59 -8.53
N LEU A 58 -3.91 -0.59 -8.05
CA LEU A 58 -5.13 -0.09 -8.71
C LEU A 58 -4.81 0.62 -10.04
N ASP A 59 -3.68 1.33 -10.11
CA ASP A 59 -3.18 1.92 -11.35
C ASP A 59 -2.82 0.83 -12.37
N ALA A 60 -2.18 -0.26 -11.93
CA ALA A 60 -1.90 -1.42 -12.77
C ALA A 60 -3.17 -2.08 -13.31
N LEU A 61 -4.31 -1.92 -12.64
CA LEU A 61 -5.64 -2.36 -13.07
C LEU A 61 -6.41 -1.30 -13.89
N SER A 62 -5.82 -0.13 -14.12
CA SER A 62 -6.41 1.02 -14.83
C SER A 62 -7.70 1.57 -14.21
N ILE A 63 -7.91 1.33 -12.91
CA ILE A 63 -9.02 1.88 -12.12
C ILE A 63 -8.57 2.96 -11.13
N GLY A 64 -7.25 3.13 -10.96
CA GLY A 64 -6.65 4.10 -10.05
C GLY A 64 -7.11 5.53 -10.31
N ASP A 65 -7.10 6.00 -11.56
CA ASP A 65 -7.51 7.37 -11.90
C ASP A 65 -8.97 7.66 -11.58
N SER A 66 -9.87 6.69 -11.83
CA SER A 66 -11.27 6.87 -11.50
C SER A 66 -11.48 6.95 -9.98
N LEU A 67 -10.82 6.08 -9.23
CA LEU A 67 -10.88 6.08 -7.77
C LEU A 67 -10.25 7.34 -7.15
N ARG A 68 -9.19 7.91 -7.76
CA ARG A 68 -8.57 9.15 -7.29
C ARG A 68 -9.49 10.36 -7.42
N ARG A 69 -10.43 10.37 -8.37
CA ARG A 69 -11.41 11.46 -8.48
C ARG A 69 -12.41 11.46 -7.32
N ASP A 70 -12.81 10.27 -6.86
CA ASP A 70 -13.87 10.11 -5.87
C ASP A 70 -13.35 9.89 -4.44
N HIS A 71 -12.04 9.62 -4.26
CA HIS A 71 -11.49 9.40 -2.92
C HIS A 71 -11.37 10.70 -2.11
N ARG A 72 -11.65 10.60 -0.81
CA ARG A 72 -11.28 11.64 0.14
C ARG A 72 -9.86 11.37 0.63
N SER A 73 -8.93 12.27 0.30
CA SER A 73 -7.58 12.24 0.86
C SER A 73 -7.67 12.55 2.36
N LEU A 74 -7.48 11.51 3.18
CA LEU A 74 -7.23 11.71 4.60
C LEU A 74 -5.78 12.19 4.71
N LEU A 75 -5.59 13.44 5.12
CA LEU A 75 -4.29 14.11 5.21
C LEU A 75 -3.26 13.15 5.83
N GLY A 76 -2.23 12.82 5.04
CA GLY A 76 -1.25 11.81 5.40
C GLY A 76 -0.56 12.15 6.72
N TYR A 77 -0.39 11.11 7.54
CA TYR A 77 0.50 11.08 8.69
C TYR A 77 1.69 12.03 8.50
N LEU A 78 1.72 13.10 9.29
CA LEU A 78 2.97 13.74 9.65
C LEU A 78 3.87 12.60 10.18
N ALA A 79 4.90 12.24 9.43
CA ALA A 79 6.01 11.47 9.96
C ALA A 79 6.74 12.37 10.97
N LEU A 80 6.12 12.55 12.14
CA LEU A 80 6.69 13.22 13.29
C LEU A 80 7.88 12.48 13.95
N PRO A 81 8.29 11.23 13.63
CA PRO A 81 9.48 10.69 14.28
C PRO A 81 10.75 11.48 13.92
N THR A 82 10.86 11.98 12.70
CA THR A 82 12.09 12.61 12.20
C THR A 82 12.31 14.01 12.78
N LEU A 83 11.24 14.77 13.06
CA LEU A 83 11.32 16.11 13.62
C LEU A 83 11.65 16.13 15.12
N ILE A 84 11.37 15.03 15.84
CA ILE A 84 11.65 14.92 17.29
C ILE A 84 13.06 14.35 17.56
N LEU A 85 13.59 13.50 16.69
CA LEU A 85 14.91 12.88 16.87
C LEU A 85 16.09 13.78 16.45
N LEU A 86 15.91 14.68 15.50
CA LEU A 86 16.95 15.63 15.07
C LEU A 86 17.48 16.51 16.23
N PRO A 87 16.62 17.11 17.08
CA PRO A 87 17.08 17.86 18.24
C PRO A 87 17.91 17.00 19.22
N LEU A 88 17.53 15.74 19.46
CA LEU A 88 18.26 14.85 20.38
C LEU A 88 19.62 14.42 19.82
N LEU A 89 19.71 14.18 18.52
CA LEU A 89 20.99 13.89 17.83
C LEU A 89 21.92 15.10 17.83
N VAL A 90 21.39 16.30 17.57
CA VAL A 90 22.18 17.54 17.59
C VAL A 90 22.61 17.90 19.02
N PHE A 91 21.74 17.72 20.00
CA PHE A 91 22.03 17.94 21.42
C PHE A 91 23.12 16.98 21.92
N TRP A 92 23.03 15.69 21.59
CA TRP A 92 24.06 14.70 21.93
C TRP A 92 25.43 15.02 21.29
N ASN A 93 25.45 15.52 20.05
CA ASN A 93 26.68 15.90 19.36
C ASN A 93 27.34 17.15 19.97
N LEU A 94 26.53 18.12 20.43
CA LEU A 94 27.03 19.29 21.15
C LEU A 94 27.58 18.94 22.54
N GLU A 95 26.94 18.01 23.27
CA GLU A 95 27.41 17.54 24.57
C GLU A 95 28.79 16.85 24.46
N LEU A 96 28.99 16.05 23.41
CA LEU A 96 30.29 15.44 23.07
C LEU A 96 31.34 16.50 22.71
N TRP A 97 30.96 17.55 21.98
CA TRP A 97 31.86 18.66 21.64
C TRP A 97 32.24 19.51 22.87
N ASN A 98 31.32 19.70 23.82
CA ASN A 98 31.52 20.55 24.99
C ASN A 98 32.24 19.84 26.15
N SER A 99 32.31 18.50 26.14
CA SER A 99 32.95 17.70 27.20
C SER A 99 34.48 17.60 27.11
N GLY A 100 35.12 18.28 26.15
CA GLY A 100 36.56 18.59 26.20
C GLY A 100 37.50 17.38 26.33
N THR A 101 37.16 16.20 25.84
CA THR A 101 38.08 15.05 25.84
C THR A 101 38.91 15.05 24.57
N ASN A 102 40.04 15.77 24.62
CA ASN A 102 41.07 15.85 23.56
C ASN A 102 41.88 14.56 23.34
N ASP A 103 41.40 13.38 23.75
CA ASP A 103 42.17 12.13 23.71
C ASP A 103 41.45 10.98 22.97
N LEU A 104 41.03 11.21 21.70
CA LEU A 104 40.66 10.12 20.79
C LEU A 104 41.16 10.37 19.35
N PRO A 105 41.62 9.32 18.64
CA PRO A 105 42.25 9.46 17.33
C PRO A 105 41.20 9.57 16.22
N GLY A 106 41.16 10.73 15.55
CA GLY A 106 40.77 10.93 14.15
C GLY A 106 39.36 10.52 13.68
N PRO A 107 38.83 11.15 12.61
CA PRO A 107 37.47 10.90 12.15
C PRO A 107 37.38 9.57 11.41
N VAL A 108 36.48 8.67 11.85
CA VAL A 108 36.00 7.57 11.01
C VAL A 108 34.90 8.15 10.12
N ILE A 109 35.27 8.49 8.89
CA ILE A 109 34.31 8.73 7.81
C ILE A 109 33.64 7.39 7.51
N ALA A 110 32.42 7.18 7.99
CA ALA A 110 31.59 6.08 7.53
C ALA A 110 30.89 6.51 6.24
N GLN A 111 31.35 5.97 5.10
CA GLN A 111 30.58 5.95 3.86
C GLN A 111 29.42 4.96 4.01
N ALA A 112 28.18 5.44 3.84
CA ALA A 112 27.08 4.85 3.09
C ALA A 112 25.87 5.79 3.14
#